data_AF-A0A453BGX3-F1
#
_entry.id   AF-A0A453BGX3-F1
#
_cell.length_a   1.000
_cell.length_b   1.000
_cell.length_c   1.000
_cell.angle_alpha   90.00
_cell.angle_beta   90.00
_cell.angle_gamma   90.00
#
_symmetry.space_group_name_H-M   'P 1'
#
loop_
_entity.id
_entity.type
_entity.pdbx_description
1 polymer ?
#
loop_
_entity_poly.entity_id
_entity_poly.type
_entity_poly.pdbx_seq_one_letter_code
_entity_poly.pdbx_strand_id
1 'polypeptide(L)'
;MATSPDMLCSFCPPPFKQFLESVTNMKFDEEPNYAKLISLFESLIESPASRPIRIDGALKVGQKRGRLLVNHEEDDQPKKKVRLGSPASQWISVYNARRPMKQRYHYNVADNRLQQHIEKGNEDGLYISCVASSANLWALIMDAGTGFGSQVHELSPVFLHKDWIMDQWEKSFYITAIAGALNGSSLVVMSKGTPYTQQSYKVSESFPFKWINKKWKEGFHVTSMATAGNRWGVVMSRNSGYS
;
A
#
# COMPACT_ATOMS: atom_id res chain seq x y z
N MET A 1 -22.23 5.71 -25.74
CA MET A 1 -22.27 6.14 -24.33
C MET A 1 -21.00 6.93 -24.07
N ALA A 2 -21.08 8.27 -24.12
CA ALA A 2 -19.94 9.11 -23.76
C ALA A 2 -19.97 9.35 -22.25
N THR A 3 -18.89 9.01 -21.55
CA THR A 3 -18.70 9.35 -20.14
C THR A 3 -18.65 10.88 -20.00
N SER A 4 -19.47 11.44 -19.11
CA SER A 4 -19.53 12.88 -18.93
C SER A 4 -18.24 13.42 -18.27
N PRO A 5 -17.83 14.65 -18.58
CA PRO A 5 -16.74 15.34 -17.87
C PRO A 5 -16.93 15.36 -16.35
N ASP A 6 -18.19 15.42 -15.89
CA ASP A 6 -18.55 15.34 -14.47
C ASP A 6 -18.13 14.03 -13.79
N MET A 7 -18.31 12.90 -14.48
CA MET A 7 -17.93 11.58 -13.95
C MET A 7 -16.42 11.42 -13.91
N LEU A 8 -15.71 11.93 -14.92
CA LEU A 8 -14.26 11.84 -15.05
C LEU A 8 -13.51 12.78 -14.11
N CYS A 9 -14.07 13.96 -13.83
CA CYS A 9 -13.43 15.00 -13.01
C CYS A 9 -14.03 15.12 -11.59
N SER A 10 -14.79 14.13 -11.13
CA SER A 10 -15.47 14.13 -9.81
C SER A 10 -14.54 14.35 -8.60
N PHE A 11 -13.24 14.03 -8.75
CA PHE A 11 -12.21 14.25 -7.73
C PHE A 11 -11.14 15.28 -8.14
N CYS A 12 -11.33 15.99 -9.25
CA CYS A 12 -10.38 16.95 -9.78
C CYS A 12 -10.78 18.40 -9.44
N PRO A 13 -9.80 19.32 -9.29
CA PRO A 13 -10.09 20.75 -9.15
C PRO A 13 -10.88 21.31 -10.35
N PRO A 14 -11.71 22.36 -10.15
CA PRO A 14 -12.59 22.91 -11.19
C PRO A 14 -11.93 23.22 -12.55
N PRO A 15 -10.67 23.71 -12.63
CA PRO A 15 -10.01 23.98 -13.91
C PRO A 15 -9.83 22.75 -14.82
N PHE A 16 -9.66 21.55 -14.26
CA PHE A 16 -9.53 20.32 -15.06
C PHE A 16 -10.83 19.97 -15.78
N LYS A 17 -11.97 20.20 -15.12
CA LYS A 17 -13.29 20.02 -15.71
C LYS A 17 -13.52 21.01 -16.85
N GLN A 18 -13.20 22.29 -16.61
CA GLN A 18 -13.34 23.35 -17.61
C GLN A 18 -12.45 23.14 -18.84
N PHE A 19 -11.23 22.64 -18.63
CA PHE A 19 -10.34 22.25 -19.74
C PHE A 19 -10.93 21.10 -20.56
N LEU A 20 -11.38 20.02 -19.89
CA LEU A 20 -11.94 18.86 -20.56
C LEU A 20 -13.19 19.23 -21.39
N GLU A 21 -14.11 20.00 -20.80
CA GLU A 21 -15.30 20.51 -21.50
C GLU A 21 -14.94 21.37 -22.71
N SER A 22 -13.93 22.24 -22.58
CA SER A 22 -13.47 23.08 -23.69
C SER A 22 -12.89 22.24 -24.81
N VAL A 23 -12.08 21.22 -24.50
CA VAL A 23 -11.44 20.36 -25.51
C VAL A 23 -12.43 19.43 -26.19
N THR A 24 -13.40 18.89 -25.45
CA THR A 24 -14.41 17.99 -26.03
C THR A 24 -15.42 18.69 -26.92
N ASN A 25 -15.59 20.01 -26.77
CA ASN A 25 -16.52 20.82 -27.55
C ASN A 25 -15.88 21.53 -28.75
N MET A 26 -14.57 21.40 -28.97
CA MET A 26 -13.89 21.98 -30.13
C MET A 26 -14.27 21.26 -31.42
N LYS A 27 -14.38 22.02 -32.52
CA LYS A 27 -14.59 21.45 -33.85
C LYS A 27 -13.28 20.86 -34.39
N PHE A 28 -13.38 19.92 -35.33
CA PHE A 28 -12.22 19.22 -35.90
C PHE A 28 -11.16 20.16 -36.51
N ASP A 29 -11.60 21.27 -37.12
CA ASP A 29 -10.71 22.27 -37.75
C ASP A 29 -10.44 23.50 -36.87
N GLU A 30 -10.87 23.48 -35.60
CA GLU A 30 -10.70 24.60 -34.67
C GLU A 30 -9.33 24.53 -33.98
N GLU A 31 -8.49 25.55 -34.16
CA GLU A 31 -7.23 25.64 -33.46
C GLU A 31 -7.44 25.99 -31.97
N PRO A 32 -6.93 25.17 -31.03
CA PRO A 32 -7.08 25.44 -29.61
C PRO A 32 -6.40 26.75 -29.21
N ASN A 33 -7.10 27.60 -28.46
CA ASN A 33 -6.47 28.76 -27.85
C ASN A 33 -5.63 28.33 -26.63
N TYR A 34 -4.39 27.93 -26.91
CA TYR A 34 -3.46 27.43 -25.89
C TYR A 34 -3.23 28.43 -24.76
N ALA A 35 -3.15 29.72 -25.04
CA ALA A 35 -2.95 30.75 -24.01
C ALA A 35 -4.10 30.75 -22.99
N LYS A 36 -5.35 30.64 -23.46
CA LYS A 36 -6.53 30.58 -22.60
C LYS A 36 -6.65 29.26 -21.85
N LEU A 37 -6.24 28.15 -22.45
CA LEU A 37 -6.26 26.84 -21.78
C LEU A 37 -5.18 26.77 -20.69
N ILE A 38 -4.02 27.38 -20.90
CA ILE A 38 -2.93 27.46 -19.92
C ILE A 38 -3.34 28.34 -18.73
N SER A 39 -4.00 29.48 -18.97
CA SER A 39 -4.41 30.40 -17.89
C SER A 39 -5.42 29.81 -16.92
N LEU A 40 -6.22 28.81 -17.33
CA LEU A 40 -7.11 28.07 -16.42
C LEU A 40 -6.35 27.46 -15.22
N PHE A 41 -5.11 27.04 -15.45
CA PHE A 41 -4.29 26.38 -14.44
C PHE A 41 -3.42 27.34 -13.62
N GLU A 42 -3.32 28.61 -13.99
CA GLU A 42 -2.52 29.60 -13.24
C GLU A 42 -2.97 29.75 -11.79
N SER A 43 -4.27 29.61 -11.53
CA SER A 43 -4.82 29.64 -10.16
C SER A 43 -4.49 28.41 -9.31
N LEU A 44 -4.21 27.26 -9.95
CA LEU A 44 -3.82 26.02 -9.29
C LEU A 44 -2.31 25.92 -9.07
N ILE A 45 -1.55 26.64 -9.89
CA ILE A 45 -0.13 26.83 -9.68
C ILE A 45 -0.02 27.84 -8.54
N GLU A 46 0.06 27.34 -7.31
CA GLU A 46 0.47 28.16 -6.17
C GLU A 46 1.68 28.99 -6.62
N SER A 47 1.58 30.31 -6.45
CA SER A 47 2.65 31.27 -6.74
C SER A 47 3.97 30.61 -6.35
N PRO A 48 4.94 30.47 -7.28
CA PRO A 48 6.07 29.57 -7.07
C PRO A 48 6.66 29.92 -5.73
N ALA A 49 6.48 29.02 -4.76
CA ALA A 49 6.94 29.24 -3.39
C ALA A 49 8.38 29.74 -3.52
N SER A 50 8.62 31.00 -3.15
CA SER A 50 9.84 31.70 -3.52
C SER A 50 11.01 30.81 -3.13
N ARG A 51 11.64 30.17 -4.12
CA ARG A 51 12.76 29.28 -3.85
C ARG A 51 13.96 30.20 -3.68
N PRO A 52 14.65 30.15 -2.53
CA PRO A 52 14.65 29.08 -1.53
C PRO A 52 13.58 29.25 -0.42
N ILE A 53 13.06 28.11 0.05
CA ILE A 53 12.17 27.99 1.22
C ILE A 53 12.74 28.82 2.38
N ARG A 54 11.99 29.80 2.88
CA ARG A 54 12.37 30.60 4.07
C ARG A 54 12.46 29.68 5.29
N ILE A 55 13.67 29.28 5.65
CA ILE A 55 14.01 28.47 6.83
C ILE A 55 14.33 29.33 8.07
N ASP A 56 14.09 30.65 8.05
CA ASP A 56 14.44 31.55 9.16
C ASP A 56 13.78 31.17 10.50
N GLY A 57 12.68 30.41 10.48
CA GLY A 57 12.03 29.89 11.69
C GLY A 57 12.61 28.57 12.22
N ALA A 58 13.31 27.78 11.40
CA ALA A 58 13.71 26.41 11.74
C ALA A 58 15.09 26.30 12.41
N LEU A 59 15.86 27.40 12.48
CA LEU A 59 17.20 27.41 13.08
C LEU A 59 17.24 27.48 14.61
N LYS A 60 16.08 27.58 15.30
CA LYS A 60 16.02 27.77 16.76
C LYS A 60 15.66 26.51 17.56
N VAL A 61 16.00 25.32 17.08
CA VAL A 61 15.94 24.10 17.90
C VAL A 61 17.35 23.51 17.99
N GLY A 62 18.06 23.79 19.09
CA GLY A 62 19.28 23.06 19.43
C GLY A 62 20.56 23.85 19.75
N GLN A 63 20.50 25.10 20.23
CA GLN A 63 21.70 25.75 20.76
C GLN A 63 21.98 25.29 22.22
N LYS A 64 22.86 24.29 22.34
CA LYS A 64 23.63 24.03 23.56
C LYS A 64 24.40 25.31 23.93
N ARG A 65 24.32 25.71 25.21
CA ARG A 65 25.04 26.85 25.80
C ARG A 65 26.56 26.72 25.55
N GLY A 66 27.10 27.58 24.69
CA GLY A 66 28.52 27.85 24.52
C GLY A 66 28.83 29.29 24.97
N ARG A 67 29.95 29.46 25.67
CA ARG A 67 30.38 30.64 26.44
C ARG A 67 30.34 31.99 25.70
N LEU A 68 30.03 33.04 26.47
CA LEU A 68 30.17 34.45 26.18
C LEU A 68 31.64 34.84 25.94
N LEU A 69 31.90 35.60 24.86
CA LEU A 69 33.04 36.50 24.75
C LEU A 69 32.58 37.86 24.19
N VAL A 70 33.26 38.89 24.67
CA VAL A 70 32.89 40.31 24.76
C VAL A 70 33.01 41.04 23.41
N ASN A 71 32.18 42.09 23.28
CA ASN A 71 32.10 43.09 22.21
C ASN A 71 33.44 43.58 21.63
N HIS A 72 33.44 43.85 20.32
CA HIS A 72 33.84 45.17 19.82
C HIS A 72 33.18 45.46 18.45
N GLU A 73 32.63 46.66 18.34
CA GLU A 73 32.08 47.27 17.14
C GLU A 73 33.21 47.66 16.18
N GLU A 74 33.07 47.36 14.89
CA GLU A 74 33.45 48.24 13.78
C GLU A 74 32.91 47.72 12.44
N ASP A 75 32.70 48.67 11.55
CA ASP A 75 31.84 48.72 10.38
C ASP A 75 32.40 47.94 9.18
N ASP A 76 31.71 46.87 8.78
CA ASP A 76 31.68 46.35 7.40
C ASP A 76 30.66 45.20 7.35
N GLN A 77 29.49 45.41 6.75
CA GLN A 77 28.51 44.31 6.60
C GLN A 77 29.12 43.18 5.76
N PRO A 78 29.38 41.98 6.32
CA PRO A 78 29.80 40.87 5.49
C PRO A 78 28.55 40.37 4.78
N LYS A 79 28.42 40.67 3.48
CA LYS A 79 27.44 40.01 2.60
C LYS A 79 27.71 38.51 2.71
N LYS A 80 26.95 37.82 3.58
CA LYS A 80 27.01 36.37 3.75
C LYS A 80 26.77 35.76 2.37
N LYS A 81 27.85 35.30 1.72
CA LYS A 81 27.75 34.45 0.54
C LYS A 81 26.96 33.22 0.99
N VAL A 82 25.67 33.21 0.69
CA VAL A 82 24.84 32.02 0.86
C VAL A 82 25.48 30.98 -0.05
N ARG A 83 26.17 30.02 0.56
CA ARG A 83 26.72 28.88 -0.14
C ARG A 83 25.51 28.08 -0.61
N LEU A 84 25.07 28.33 -1.85
CA LEU A 84 24.07 27.51 -2.51
C LEU A 84 24.67 26.11 -2.55
N GLY A 85 24.22 25.23 -1.65
CA GLY A 85 24.59 23.82 -1.68
C GLY A 85 24.23 23.27 -3.06
N SER A 86 25.01 22.29 -3.53
CA SER A 86 24.67 21.56 -4.74
C SER A 86 23.24 21.03 -4.65
N PRO A 87 22.42 21.11 -5.72
CA PRO A 87 21.06 20.64 -5.70
C PRO A 87 21.05 19.17 -5.28
N ALA A 88 20.54 18.89 -4.08
CA ALA A 88 20.36 17.55 -3.59
C ALA A 88 19.06 17.03 -4.18
N SER A 89 19.13 15.94 -4.96
CA SER A 89 17.97 15.17 -5.39
C SER A 89 17.35 14.50 -4.17
N GLN A 90 16.48 15.22 -3.46
CA GLN A 90 15.75 14.71 -2.31
C GLN A 90 14.38 14.21 -2.76
N TRP A 91 14.04 12.99 -2.33
CA TRP A 91 12.73 12.42 -2.55
C TRP A 91 11.75 12.98 -1.53
N ILE A 92 10.57 13.38 -2.00
CA ILE A 92 9.43 13.74 -1.16
C ILE A 92 8.41 12.61 -1.26
N SER A 93 8.06 12.01 -0.12
CA SER A 93 6.94 11.07 -0.03
C SER A 93 5.70 11.82 0.46
N VAL A 94 4.74 12.01 -0.43
CA VAL A 94 3.41 12.53 -0.10
C VAL A 94 2.49 11.33 0.16
N TYR A 95 1.91 11.24 1.36
CA TYR A 95 0.92 10.21 1.68
C TYR A 95 -0.33 10.85 2.28
N ASN A 96 -1.47 10.22 2.02
CA ASN A 96 -2.75 10.65 2.56
C ASN A 96 -2.95 10.00 3.94
N ALA A 97 -3.12 10.80 4.99
CA ALA A 97 -3.30 10.28 6.34
C ALA A 97 -4.64 9.53 6.43
N ARG A 98 -4.59 8.19 6.51
CA ARG A 98 -5.79 7.37 6.79
C ARG A 98 -6.15 7.48 8.28
N ARG A 99 -7.39 7.11 8.61
CA ARG A 99 -7.82 6.96 10.01
C ARG A 99 -6.84 6.04 10.76
N PRO A 100 -6.46 6.36 12.01
CA PRO A 100 -5.54 5.53 12.78
C PRO A 100 -6.11 4.11 12.91
N MET A 101 -5.31 3.12 12.52
CA MET A 101 -5.67 1.69 12.58
C MET A 101 -4.88 1.01 13.69
N LYS A 102 -5.58 0.26 14.56
CA LYS A 102 -4.92 -0.58 15.57
C LYS A 102 -4.31 -1.79 14.85
N GLN A 103 -2.97 -1.82 14.80
CA GLN A 103 -2.19 -2.88 14.18
C GLN A 103 -1.21 -3.49 15.21
N ARG A 104 -0.96 -4.79 15.10
CA ARG A 104 0.05 -5.52 15.87
C ARG A 104 0.87 -6.37 14.92
N TYR A 105 2.17 -6.45 15.18
CA TYR A 105 3.06 -7.30 14.42
C TYR A 105 3.85 -8.21 15.35
N HIS A 106 4.14 -9.41 14.85
CA HIS A 106 5.08 -10.34 15.46
C HIS A 106 6.04 -10.84 14.37
N TYR A 107 7.31 -10.97 14.70
CA TYR A 107 8.36 -11.39 13.77
C TYR A 107 9.29 -12.35 14.49
N ASN A 108 10.03 -13.16 13.73
CA ASN A 108 10.91 -14.21 14.27
C ASN A 108 10.16 -15.20 15.19
N VAL A 109 8.90 -15.50 14.87
CA VAL A 109 8.07 -16.39 15.67
C VAL A 109 8.35 -17.84 15.25
N ALA A 110 8.65 -18.69 16.22
CA ALA A 110 8.76 -20.14 16.01
C ALA A 110 7.38 -20.81 16.07
N ASP A 111 7.25 -21.99 15.45
CA ASP A 111 6.00 -22.77 15.34
C ASP A 111 5.24 -22.90 16.67
N ASN A 112 5.94 -23.25 17.75
CA ASN A 112 5.36 -23.47 19.07
C ASN A 112 4.79 -22.21 19.75
N ARG A 113 5.20 -21.02 19.32
CA ARG A 113 4.75 -19.73 19.87
C ARG A 113 3.70 -19.07 18.99
N LEU A 114 3.51 -19.56 17.77
CA LEU A 114 2.61 -18.98 16.78
C LEU A 114 1.18 -18.89 17.32
N GLN A 115 0.66 -20.01 17.87
CA GLN A 115 -0.69 -20.09 18.40
C GLN A 115 -0.95 -19.07 19.52
N GLN A 116 -0.01 -18.95 20.47
CA GLN A 116 -0.12 -18.00 21.58
C GLN A 116 -0.22 -16.54 21.10
N HIS A 117 0.54 -16.17 20.06
CA HIS A 117 0.48 -14.83 19.49
C HIS A 117 -0.85 -14.55 18.80
N ILE A 118 -1.40 -15.54 18.10
CA ILE A 118 -2.68 -15.43 17.39
C ILE A 118 -3.84 -15.34 18.39
N GLU A 119 -3.86 -16.18 19.42
CA GLU A 119 -4.90 -16.17 20.46
C GLU A 119 -4.96 -14.81 21.17
N LYS A 120 -3.82 -14.29 21.61
CA LYS A 120 -3.74 -12.96 22.23
C LYS A 120 -4.17 -11.84 21.28
N GLY A 121 -3.90 -11.97 19.98
CA GLY A 121 -4.39 -11.03 18.98
C GLY A 121 -5.91 -11.08 18.83
N ASN A 122 -6.48 -12.28 18.78
CA ASN A 122 -7.94 -12.48 18.66
C ASN A 122 -8.69 -11.95 19.89
N GLU A 123 -8.16 -12.16 21.11
CA GLU A 123 -8.72 -11.57 22.35
C GLU A 123 -8.78 -10.04 22.31
N ASP A 124 -7.80 -9.42 21.63
CA ASP A 124 -7.71 -7.96 21.45
C ASP A 124 -8.53 -7.43 20.26
N GLY A 125 -9.32 -8.30 19.60
CA GLY A 125 -10.12 -7.98 18.42
C GLY A 125 -9.29 -7.71 17.16
N LEU A 126 -8.09 -8.30 17.06
CA LEU A 126 -7.22 -8.18 15.90
C LEU A 126 -7.27 -9.45 15.08
N TYR A 127 -7.43 -9.32 13.76
CA TYR A 127 -7.37 -10.46 12.83
C TYR A 127 -6.11 -10.40 11.99
N ILE A 128 -5.57 -11.56 11.61
CA ILE A 128 -4.39 -11.64 10.76
C ILE A 128 -4.74 -11.09 9.37
N SER A 129 -4.03 -10.05 8.95
CA SER A 129 -4.18 -9.45 7.62
C SER A 129 -3.10 -9.95 6.65
N CYS A 130 -1.89 -10.22 7.15
CA CYS A 130 -0.78 -10.68 6.34
C CYS A 130 0.13 -11.63 7.12
N VAL A 131 0.69 -12.60 6.41
CA VAL A 131 1.67 -13.55 6.94
C VAL A 131 2.82 -13.64 5.96
N ALA A 132 4.03 -13.72 6.48
CA ALA A 132 5.22 -14.09 5.73
C ALA A 132 6.05 -15.10 6.52
N SER A 133 6.92 -15.80 5.82
CA SER A 133 7.92 -16.67 6.44
C SER A 133 9.28 -16.41 5.81
N SER A 134 10.32 -16.54 6.63
CA SER A 134 11.71 -16.53 6.17
C SER A 134 12.46 -17.63 6.91
N ALA A 135 13.13 -18.50 6.15
CA ALA A 135 13.61 -19.79 6.64
C ALA A 135 12.47 -20.57 7.32
N ASN A 136 12.51 -20.73 8.65
CA ASN A 136 11.49 -21.43 9.44
C ASN A 136 10.92 -20.52 10.54
N LEU A 137 10.94 -19.21 10.32
CA LEU A 137 10.40 -18.21 11.25
C LEU A 137 9.26 -17.44 10.59
N TRP A 138 8.20 -17.22 11.36
CA TRP A 138 6.99 -16.55 10.90
C TRP A 138 7.00 -15.06 11.26
N ALA A 139 6.41 -14.28 10.36
CA ALA A 139 6.02 -12.90 10.59
C ALA A 139 4.50 -12.77 10.37
N LEU A 140 3.84 -12.11 11.32
CA LEU A 140 2.39 -11.92 11.35
C LEU A 140 2.11 -10.43 11.46
N ILE A 141 1.14 -9.96 10.68
CA ILE A 141 0.53 -8.64 10.84
C ILE A 141 -0.95 -8.86 11.15
N MET A 142 -1.44 -8.21 12.20
CA MET A 142 -2.82 -8.31 12.65
C MET A 142 -3.43 -6.91 12.77
N ASP A 143 -4.65 -6.76 12.29
CA ASP A 143 -5.35 -5.48 12.16
C ASP A 143 -6.77 -5.55 12.72
N ALA A 144 -7.23 -4.47 13.37
CA ALA A 144 -8.63 -4.32 13.79
C ALA A 144 -9.56 -3.92 12.63
N GLY A 145 -9.00 -3.43 11.52
CA GLY A 145 -9.73 -2.82 10.41
C GLY A 145 -9.98 -3.74 9.21
N THR A 146 -9.78 -5.05 9.33
CA THR A 146 -9.89 -5.99 8.20
C THR A 146 -11.31 -6.19 7.69
N GLY A 147 -12.32 -5.95 8.54
CA GLY A 147 -13.71 -6.28 8.26
C GLY A 147 -14.03 -7.78 8.35
N PHE A 148 -13.09 -8.61 8.82
CA PHE A 148 -13.32 -10.04 9.00
C PHE A 148 -14.20 -10.29 10.23
N GLY A 149 -15.13 -11.25 10.14
CA GLY A 149 -16.00 -11.64 11.25
C GLY A 149 -15.46 -12.82 12.07
N SER A 150 -14.73 -13.73 11.43
CA SER A 150 -14.13 -14.90 12.06
C SER A 150 -12.94 -15.36 11.24
N GLN A 151 -11.94 -15.96 11.89
CA GLN A 151 -10.72 -16.41 11.24
C GLN A 151 -10.27 -17.74 11.81
N VAL A 152 -9.82 -18.61 10.92
CA VAL A 152 -9.20 -19.91 11.24
C VAL A 152 -7.82 -19.97 10.59
N HIS A 153 -6.92 -20.70 11.22
CA HIS A 153 -5.57 -20.87 10.73
C HIS A 153 -5.12 -22.32 10.92
N GLU A 154 -4.24 -22.78 10.03
CA GLU A 154 -3.61 -24.09 10.15
C GLU A 154 -2.12 -23.96 9.82
N LEU A 155 -1.30 -24.41 10.76
CA LEU A 155 0.12 -24.68 10.54
C LEU A 155 0.27 -26.16 10.20
N SER A 156 0.61 -26.46 8.95
CA SER A 156 0.76 -27.83 8.46
C SER A 156 2.18 -28.07 7.93
N PRO A 157 2.78 -29.25 8.16
CA PRO A 157 4.05 -29.63 7.52
C PRO A 157 3.90 -29.85 6.01
N VAL A 158 2.67 -29.95 5.50
CA VAL A 158 2.37 -30.10 4.08
C VAL A 158 1.97 -28.74 3.51
N PHE A 159 2.69 -28.30 2.46
CA PHE A 159 2.36 -27.08 1.74
C PHE A 159 0.92 -27.12 1.18
N LEU A 160 0.05 -26.27 1.71
CA LEU A 160 -1.38 -26.17 1.37
C LEU A 160 -2.13 -27.50 1.54
N HIS A 161 -2.44 -27.82 2.80
CA HIS A 161 -3.19 -29.02 3.19
C HIS A 161 -4.59 -29.03 2.56
N LYS A 162 -4.77 -29.87 1.54
CA LYS A 162 -5.97 -29.88 0.69
C LYS A 162 -7.25 -30.14 1.48
N ASP A 163 -7.25 -31.19 2.31
CA ASP A 163 -8.48 -31.65 2.96
C ASP A 163 -8.98 -30.59 3.96
N TRP A 164 -8.08 -29.99 4.74
CA TRP A 164 -8.44 -28.87 5.62
C TRP A 164 -8.98 -27.66 4.85
N ILE A 165 -8.34 -27.27 3.74
CA ILE A 165 -8.82 -26.12 2.93
C ILE A 165 -10.23 -26.39 2.39
N MET A 166 -10.50 -27.60 1.91
CA MET A 166 -11.82 -27.98 1.40
C MET A 166 -12.87 -27.92 2.51
N ASP A 167 -12.57 -28.46 3.69
CA ASP A 167 -13.47 -28.41 4.87
C ASP A 167 -13.78 -26.97 5.28
N GLN A 168 -12.80 -26.06 5.21
CA GLN A 168 -13.01 -24.66 5.55
C GLN A 168 -13.80 -23.90 4.47
N TRP A 169 -13.59 -24.22 3.19
CA TRP A 169 -14.40 -23.66 2.10
C TRP A 169 -15.87 -24.05 2.23
N GLU A 170 -16.19 -25.30 2.61
CA GLU A 170 -17.56 -25.74 2.87
C GLU A 170 -18.21 -24.93 4.00
N LYS A 171 -17.42 -24.54 4.99
CA LYS A 171 -17.84 -23.67 6.11
C LYS A 171 -17.89 -22.19 5.74
N SER A 172 -17.69 -21.82 4.47
CA SER A 172 -17.65 -20.45 3.96
C SER A 172 -16.51 -19.59 4.51
N PHE A 173 -15.39 -20.20 4.89
CA PHE A 173 -14.14 -19.46 5.08
C PHE A 173 -13.39 -19.38 3.76
N TYR A 174 -12.72 -18.27 3.47
CA TYR A 174 -11.90 -18.12 2.27
C TYR A 174 -10.46 -17.79 2.65
N ILE A 175 -9.49 -18.26 1.86
CA ILE A 175 -8.07 -17.98 2.09
C ILE A 175 -7.83 -16.47 1.95
N THR A 176 -7.30 -15.86 3.00
CA THR A 176 -6.95 -14.44 3.05
C THR A 176 -5.46 -14.19 3.09
N ALA A 177 -4.69 -15.09 3.71
CA ALA A 177 -3.23 -15.01 3.73
C ALA A 177 -2.63 -16.42 3.73
N ILE A 178 -1.50 -16.57 3.03
CA ILE A 178 -0.71 -17.80 3.00
C ILE A 178 0.76 -17.45 3.12
N ALA A 179 1.50 -18.30 3.82
CA ALA A 179 2.95 -18.26 3.85
C ALA A 179 3.50 -19.68 3.92
N GLY A 180 4.62 -19.91 3.25
CA GLY A 180 5.33 -21.19 3.29
C GLY A 180 6.74 -21.00 3.85
N ALA A 181 7.15 -21.95 4.68
CA ALA A 181 8.50 -22.02 5.25
C ALA A 181 9.42 -22.85 4.35
N LEU A 182 10.73 -22.75 4.60
CA LEU A 182 11.76 -23.43 3.85
C LEU A 182 11.72 -24.96 4.06
N ASN A 183 11.33 -25.40 5.26
CA ASN A 183 11.15 -26.83 5.58
C ASN A 183 9.93 -27.49 4.88
N GLY A 184 9.18 -26.74 4.06
CA GLY A 184 8.00 -27.24 3.34
C GLY A 184 6.68 -27.04 4.08
N SER A 185 6.72 -26.58 5.34
CA SER A 185 5.52 -26.25 6.12
C SER A 185 4.83 -25.02 5.56
N SER A 186 3.53 -24.88 5.81
CA SER A 186 2.78 -23.67 5.50
C SER A 186 1.86 -23.25 6.63
N LEU A 187 1.71 -21.94 6.76
CA LEU A 187 0.63 -21.31 7.50
C LEU A 187 -0.43 -20.82 6.52
N VAL A 188 -1.63 -21.36 6.65
CA VAL A 188 -2.80 -20.95 5.87
C VAL A 188 -3.76 -20.24 6.81
N VAL A 189 -4.19 -19.05 6.43
CA VAL A 189 -5.20 -18.27 7.17
C VAL A 189 -6.42 -18.09 6.29
N MET A 190 -7.58 -18.49 6.81
CA MET A 190 -8.86 -18.35 6.13
C MET A 190 -9.83 -17.54 7.00
N SER A 191 -10.57 -16.62 6.39
CA SER A 191 -11.44 -15.68 7.09
C SER A 191 -12.85 -15.65 6.51
N LYS A 192 -13.82 -15.30 7.36
CA LYS A 192 -15.21 -14.96 7.03
C LYS A 192 -15.40 -13.46 6.96
N GLY A 193 -16.39 -13.01 6.19
CA GLY A 193 -16.66 -11.58 5.96
C GLY A 193 -15.77 -10.99 4.87
N THR A 194 -15.12 -11.82 4.06
CA THR A 194 -14.44 -11.38 2.83
C THR A 194 -15.48 -11.09 1.75
N PRO A 195 -15.19 -10.21 0.78
CA PRO A 195 -16.06 -10.03 -0.38
C PRO A 195 -15.99 -11.21 -1.36
N TYR A 196 -15.13 -12.20 -1.12
CA TYR A 196 -14.86 -13.27 -2.07
C TYR A 196 -16.07 -14.20 -2.22
N THR A 197 -16.38 -14.56 -3.46
CA THR A 197 -17.50 -15.48 -3.76
C THR A 197 -17.02 -16.86 -4.15
N GLN A 198 -15.93 -16.94 -4.92
CA GLN A 198 -15.32 -18.18 -5.39
C GLN A 198 -13.81 -18.06 -5.29
N GLN A 199 -13.16 -19.16 -4.92
CA GLN A 199 -11.72 -19.23 -4.81
C GLN A 199 -11.20 -20.50 -5.48
N SER A 200 -9.99 -20.41 -6.04
CA SER A 200 -9.26 -21.56 -6.55
C SER A 200 -7.79 -21.36 -6.24
N TYR A 201 -7.09 -22.43 -5.88
CA TYR A 201 -5.64 -22.39 -5.71
C TYR A 201 -4.95 -23.42 -6.59
N LYS A 202 -3.67 -23.19 -6.85
CA LYS A 202 -2.81 -24.13 -7.54
C LYS A 202 -1.45 -24.21 -6.87
N VAL A 203 -1.01 -25.45 -6.64
CA VAL A 203 0.35 -25.77 -6.21
C VAL A 203 1.12 -26.32 -7.41
N SER A 204 2.33 -25.82 -7.65
CA SER A 204 3.18 -26.30 -8.73
C SER A 204 4.66 -26.04 -8.43
N GLU A 205 5.55 -26.92 -8.90
CA GLU A 205 7.01 -26.72 -8.82
C GLU A 205 7.49 -25.62 -9.77
N SER A 206 6.72 -25.30 -10.80
CA SER A 206 7.00 -24.19 -11.72
C SER A 206 5.93 -23.11 -11.59
N PHE A 207 6.30 -21.86 -11.88
CA PHE A 207 5.36 -20.75 -11.78
C PHE A 207 4.17 -20.96 -12.76
N PRO A 208 2.92 -21.04 -12.28
CA PRO A 208 1.79 -21.57 -13.05
C PRO A 208 1.14 -20.54 -14.00
N PHE A 209 1.92 -19.84 -14.81
CA PHE A 209 1.46 -18.74 -15.68
C PHE A 209 0.29 -19.12 -16.60
N LYS A 210 0.37 -20.29 -17.27
CA LYS A 210 -0.72 -20.78 -18.15
C LYS A 210 -2.05 -20.92 -17.43
N TRP A 211 -2.02 -21.37 -16.16
CA TRP A 211 -3.23 -21.52 -15.34
C TRP A 211 -3.76 -20.16 -14.88
N ILE A 212 -2.88 -19.25 -14.45
CA ILE A 212 -3.24 -17.88 -14.07
C ILE A 212 -3.94 -17.16 -15.23
N ASN A 213 -3.37 -17.22 -16.44
CA ASN A 213 -3.98 -16.61 -17.62
C ASN A 213 -5.37 -17.17 -17.95
N LYS A 214 -5.57 -18.48 -17.79
CA LYS A 214 -6.89 -19.09 -17.96
C LYS A 214 -7.87 -18.54 -16.92
N LYS A 215 -7.44 -18.44 -15.66
CA LYS A 215 -8.26 -17.95 -14.54
C LYS A 215 -8.60 -16.47 -14.64
N TRP A 216 -7.71 -15.63 -15.15
CA TRP A 216 -8.02 -14.23 -15.45
C TRP A 216 -9.16 -14.10 -16.46
N LYS A 217 -9.17 -14.93 -17.52
CA LYS A 217 -10.28 -14.96 -18.49
C LYS A 217 -11.60 -15.44 -17.89
N GLU A 218 -11.52 -16.24 -16.83
CA GLU A 218 -12.68 -16.67 -16.03
C GLU A 218 -13.06 -15.63 -14.95
N GLY A 219 -12.43 -14.44 -14.92
CA GLY A 219 -12.76 -13.37 -13.96
C GLY A 219 -12.24 -13.59 -12.53
N PHE A 220 -11.28 -14.50 -12.35
CA PHE A 220 -10.56 -14.63 -11.07
C PHE A 220 -9.34 -13.71 -11.06
N HIS A 221 -9.02 -13.13 -9.91
CA HIS A 221 -7.80 -12.33 -9.72
C HIS A 221 -6.87 -12.99 -8.71
N VAL A 222 -5.56 -12.78 -8.85
CA VAL A 222 -4.58 -13.26 -7.86
C VAL A 222 -4.77 -12.46 -6.59
N THR A 223 -5.05 -13.16 -5.49
CA THR A 223 -5.30 -12.55 -4.18
C THR A 223 -4.22 -12.86 -3.17
N SER A 224 -3.57 -14.02 -3.29
CA SER A 224 -2.45 -14.38 -2.45
C SER A 224 -1.52 -15.33 -3.19
N MET A 225 -0.24 -15.29 -2.84
CA MET A 225 0.78 -16.15 -3.40
C MET A 225 1.83 -16.41 -2.33
N ALA A 226 2.29 -17.65 -2.23
CA ALA A 226 3.38 -18.03 -1.36
C ALA A 226 4.24 -19.09 -2.04
N THR A 227 5.43 -19.30 -1.49
CA THR A 227 6.31 -20.40 -1.84
C THR A 227 6.64 -21.21 -0.59
N ALA A 228 6.84 -22.52 -0.75
CA ALA A 228 7.45 -23.36 0.29
C ALA A 228 8.46 -24.30 -0.38
N GLY A 229 9.73 -24.18 0.01
CA GLY A 229 10.83 -24.82 -0.70
C GLY A 229 10.79 -24.46 -2.20
N ASN A 230 10.70 -25.47 -3.07
CA ASN A 230 10.67 -25.30 -4.53
C ASN A 230 9.25 -25.23 -5.12
N ARG A 231 8.20 -25.12 -4.30
CA ARG A 231 6.81 -25.11 -4.77
C ARG A 231 6.20 -23.71 -4.67
N TRP A 232 5.46 -23.35 -5.70
CA TRP A 232 4.61 -22.16 -5.77
C TRP A 232 3.18 -22.52 -5.39
N GLY A 233 2.57 -21.71 -4.54
CA GLY A 233 1.14 -21.74 -4.21
C GLY A 233 0.52 -20.42 -4.63
N VAL A 234 -0.41 -20.46 -5.59
CA VAL A 234 -1.13 -19.27 -6.07
C VAL A 234 -2.60 -19.43 -5.76
N VAL A 235 -3.18 -18.43 -5.09
CA VAL A 235 -4.60 -18.37 -4.72
C VAL A 235 -5.26 -17.25 -5.51
N MET A 236 -6.29 -17.61 -6.25
CA MET A 236 -7.08 -16.68 -7.05
C MET A 236 -8.53 -16.66 -6.58
N SER A 237 -9.09 -15.47 -6.45
CA SER A 237 -10.46 -15.26 -5.94
C SER A 237 -11.27 -14.39 -6.89
N ARG A 238 -12.60 -14.61 -6.94
CA ARG A 238 -13.57 -13.72 -7.58
C ARG A 238 -14.09 -12.69 -6.59
N ASN A 239 -14.51 -11.54 -7.10
CA ASN A 239 -15.01 -10.42 -6.31
C ASN A 239 -13.97 -9.90 -5.29
N SER A 240 -12.71 -9.81 -5.72
CA SER A 240 -11.62 -9.30 -4.88
C SER A 240 -11.58 -7.78 -4.77
N GLY A 241 -12.44 -7.07 -5.50
CA GLY A 241 -12.40 -5.60 -5.61
C GLY A 241 -11.25 -5.09 -6.48
N TYR A 242 -10.53 -5.98 -7.19
CA TYR A 242 -9.54 -5.59 -8.19
C TYR A 242 -10.23 -5.42 -9.55
N SER A 243 -9.93 -4.32 -10.24
CA SER A 243 -10.42 -4.00 -11.59
C SER A 243 -9.25 -3.90 -12.56
#